data_AF-A0A519JT26-F1
#
_entry.id   AF-A0A519JT26-F1
#
_cell.length_a   1.000
_cell.length_b   1.000
_cell.length_c   1.000
_cell.angle_alpha   90.00
_cell.angle_beta   90.00
_cell.angle_gamma   90.00
#
_symmetry.space_group_name_H-M   'P 1'
#
loop_
_entity.id
_entity.type
_entity.pdbx_description
1 polymer ?
#
loop_
_entity_poly.entity_id
_entity_poly.type
_entity_poly.pdbx_seq_one_letter_code
_entity_poly.pdbx_strand_id
1 'polypeptide(L)'
;ESHLPEKNMEQVVARQTTEELPYTLAFEQDAQVMDLEPGQALTWPIYAPHRVENLDRFCVSLSMDFQTWPSRFRNGALYTNAVLRSRGQRPRMTDRMATPELAARWAASLALKRAGALKSRLEHFQRDFEPQVGVADGAGALRT
;
A
#
# COMPACT_ATOMS: atom_id res chain seq x y z
N GLU A 1 -6.38 -5.73 -11.82
CA GLU A 1 -5.24 -6.18 -11.03
C GLU A 1 -5.51 -7.61 -10.56
N SER A 2 -4.71 -8.57 -11.05
CA SER A 2 -4.92 -10.02 -10.83
C SER A 2 -4.40 -10.48 -9.47
N HIS A 3 -3.34 -9.84 -8.98
CA HIS A 3 -2.63 -10.25 -7.77
C HIS A 3 -3.02 -9.41 -6.56
N LEU A 4 -3.67 -8.26 -6.78
CA LEU A 4 -4.22 -7.39 -5.75
C LEU A 4 -5.65 -6.97 -6.07
N PRO A 5 -6.65 -7.71 -5.55
CA PRO A 5 -8.06 -7.36 -5.71
C PRO A 5 -8.40 -5.98 -5.12
N GLU A 6 -9.31 -5.26 -5.77
CA GLU A 6 -9.73 -3.91 -5.32
C GLU A 6 -10.19 -3.88 -3.86
N LYS A 7 -10.92 -4.90 -3.42
CA LYS A 7 -11.40 -4.99 -2.04
C LYS A 7 -10.27 -4.95 -1.01
N ASN A 8 -9.10 -5.49 -1.36
CA ASN A 8 -7.94 -5.46 -0.48
C ASN A 8 -7.32 -4.05 -0.47
N MET A 9 -7.18 -3.41 -1.64
CA MET A 9 -6.76 -2.00 -1.73
C MET A 9 -7.68 -1.08 -0.92
N GLU A 10 -8.98 -1.33 -0.95
CA GLU A 10 -9.97 -0.61 -0.15
C GLU A 10 -9.71 -0.72 1.35
N GLN A 11 -9.36 -1.92 1.85
CA GLN A 11 -9.05 -2.10 3.27
C GLN A 11 -7.81 -1.30 3.67
N VAL A 12 -6.76 -1.31 2.84
CA VAL A 12 -5.53 -0.54 3.08
C VAL A 12 -5.84 0.97 3.08
N VAL A 13 -6.46 1.48 2.01
CA VAL A 13 -6.81 2.90 1.84
C VAL A 13 -7.73 3.39 2.94
N ALA A 14 -8.65 2.55 3.40
CA ALA A 14 -9.58 2.88 4.47
C ALA A 14 -9.03 2.58 5.87
N ARG A 15 -7.74 2.21 5.99
CA ARG A 15 -7.03 1.96 7.26
C ARG A 15 -7.69 0.87 8.10
N GLN A 16 -8.20 -0.16 7.44
CA GLN A 16 -8.79 -1.34 8.07
C GLN A 16 -7.76 -2.46 8.26
N THR A 17 -6.67 -2.43 7.48
CA THR A 17 -5.51 -3.31 7.56
C THR A 17 -4.25 -2.54 7.16
N THR A 18 -3.07 -3.06 7.52
CA THR A 18 -1.78 -2.54 7.06
C THR A 18 -1.56 -2.85 5.57
N GLU A 19 -0.46 -2.38 5.00
CA GLU A 19 -0.06 -2.68 3.62
C GLU A 19 0.40 -4.14 3.42
N GLU A 20 0.43 -4.92 4.50
CA GLU A 20 0.67 -6.36 4.46
C GLU A 20 -0.58 -7.06 3.92
N LEU A 21 -0.46 -7.51 2.68
CA LEU A 21 -1.53 -8.14 1.93
C LEU A 21 -1.31 -9.66 1.89
N PRO A 22 -2.39 -10.46 1.73
CA PRO A 22 -2.26 -11.91 1.60
C PRO A 22 -1.28 -12.29 0.48
N TYR A 23 -0.26 -13.08 0.84
CA TYR A 23 0.78 -13.54 -0.06
C TYR A 23 0.66 -15.05 -0.29
N THR A 24 0.91 -15.48 -1.52
CA THR A 24 1.01 -16.91 -1.87
C THR A 24 2.23 -17.12 -2.75
N LEU A 25 2.91 -18.27 -2.59
CA LEU A 25 4.07 -18.62 -3.41
C LEU A 25 3.77 -18.68 -4.92
N ALA A 26 2.50 -18.83 -5.31
CA ALA A 26 2.11 -18.81 -6.72
C ALA A 26 2.38 -17.45 -7.38
N PHE A 27 2.39 -16.36 -6.61
CA PHE A 27 2.66 -15.02 -7.14
C PHE A 27 4.11 -14.85 -7.62
N GLU A 28 5.05 -15.67 -7.13
CA GLU A 28 6.45 -15.63 -7.57
C GLU A 28 6.60 -15.98 -9.07
N GLN A 29 5.63 -16.68 -9.66
CA GLN A 29 5.68 -17.05 -11.09
C GLN A 29 5.55 -15.84 -12.02
N ASP A 30 4.90 -14.78 -11.56
CA ASP A 30 4.70 -13.54 -12.31
C ASP A 30 5.59 -12.39 -11.80
N ALA A 31 6.47 -12.67 -10.83
CA ALA A 31 7.29 -11.67 -10.18
C ALA A 31 8.47 -11.24 -11.06
N GLN A 32 8.70 -9.92 -11.13
CA GLN A 32 9.96 -9.38 -11.59
C GLN A 32 10.88 -9.20 -10.37
N VAL A 33 11.99 -9.94 -10.34
CA VAL A 33 12.98 -9.89 -9.26
C VAL A 33 14.06 -8.86 -9.60
N MET A 34 14.36 -7.99 -8.64
CA MET A 34 15.35 -6.91 -8.79
C MET A 34 16.22 -6.84 -7.53
N ASP A 35 17.50 -7.17 -7.66
CA ASP A 35 18.46 -7.02 -6.58
C ASP A 35 18.97 -5.56 -6.57
N LEU A 36 18.81 -4.89 -5.43
CA LEU A 36 19.23 -3.50 -5.26
C LEU A 36 20.54 -3.40 -4.47
N GLU A 37 21.47 -2.65 -5.03
CA GLU A 37 22.73 -2.27 -4.36
C GLU A 37 22.63 -0.90 -3.67
N PRO A 38 23.51 -0.59 -2.70
CA PRO A 38 23.56 0.72 -2.06
C PRO A 38 23.65 1.88 -3.08
N GLY A 39 22.78 2.88 -2.91
CA GLY A 39 22.71 4.04 -3.81
C GLY A 39 21.79 3.86 -5.02
N GLN A 40 21.24 2.66 -5.25
CA GLN A 40 20.23 2.45 -6.27
C GLN A 40 18.83 2.80 -5.77
N ALA A 41 17.94 3.13 -6.71
CA ALA A 41 16.54 3.42 -6.45
C ALA A 41 15.66 2.74 -7.49
N LEU A 42 14.48 2.33 -7.07
CA LEU A 42 13.45 1.77 -7.93
C LEU A 42 12.15 2.55 -7.75
N THR A 43 11.38 2.68 -8.83
CA THR A 43 10.03 3.25 -8.78
C THR A 43 9.07 2.31 -9.51
N TRP A 44 7.86 2.17 -8.98
CA TRP A 44 6.82 1.33 -9.54
C TRP A 44 5.44 2.00 -9.40
N PRO A 45 4.42 1.53 -10.13
CA PRO A 45 3.07 2.10 -10.03
C PRO A 45 2.48 2.01 -8.62
N ILE A 46 1.69 3.02 -8.24
CA ILE A 46 0.94 3.03 -6.99
C ILE A 46 -0.03 1.82 -6.97
N TYR A 47 0.14 0.92 -6.00
CA TYR A 47 -0.51 -0.39 -5.89
C TYR A 47 0.02 -1.54 -6.74
N ALA A 48 1.16 -1.41 -7.42
CA ALA A 48 1.83 -2.61 -7.90
C ALA A 48 2.22 -3.48 -6.69
N PRO A 49 1.75 -4.74 -6.60
CA PRO A 49 2.11 -5.62 -5.50
C PRO A 49 3.62 -5.85 -5.50
N HIS A 50 4.24 -5.71 -4.33
CA HIS A 50 5.68 -5.88 -4.18
C HIS A 50 5.98 -6.50 -2.82
N ARG A 51 7.10 -7.22 -2.74
CA ARG A 51 7.72 -7.72 -1.51
C ARG A 51 9.13 -7.17 -1.46
N VAL A 52 9.56 -6.76 -0.27
CA VAL A 52 10.94 -6.35 -0.01
C VAL A 52 11.55 -7.37 0.94
N GLU A 53 12.73 -7.87 0.57
CA GLU A 53 13.49 -8.82 1.37
C GLU A 53 14.92 -8.28 1.54
N ASN A 54 15.39 -8.19 2.77
CA ASN A 54 16.78 -7.87 3.06
C ASN A 54 17.59 -9.16 2.95
N LEU A 55 18.65 -9.13 2.14
CA LEU A 55 19.50 -10.31 1.88
C LEU A 55 20.56 -10.50 2.99
N ASP A 56 21.84 -10.59 2.63
CA ASP A 56 22.95 -10.96 3.51
C ASP A 56 23.43 -9.85 4.45
N ARG A 57 22.79 -8.67 4.46
CA ARG A 57 23.29 -7.46 5.14
C ARG A 57 22.17 -6.65 5.80
N PHE A 58 22.57 -5.81 6.75
CA PHE A 58 21.71 -4.78 7.28
C PHE A 58 21.47 -3.69 6.23
N CYS A 59 20.18 -3.42 5.95
CA CYS A 59 19.76 -2.46 4.94
C CYS A 59 19.00 -1.31 5.60
N VAL A 60 19.37 -0.08 5.24
CA VAL A 60 18.61 1.13 5.55
C VAL A 60 18.12 1.72 4.24
N SER A 61 16.81 1.78 4.06
CA SER A 61 16.16 2.32 2.86
C SER A 61 15.14 3.39 3.21
N LEU A 62 14.93 4.34 2.29
CA LEU A 62 13.86 5.32 2.35
C LEU A 62 12.81 4.97 1.29
N SER A 63 11.56 4.73 1.72
CA SER A 63 10.41 4.60 0.82
C SER A 63 9.63 5.90 0.79
N MET A 64 9.19 6.31 -0.40
CA MET A 64 8.40 7.52 -0.62
C MET A 64 7.32 7.23 -1.66
N ASP A 65 6.09 7.69 -1.42
CA ASP A 65 5.06 7.73 -2.43
C ASP A 65 4.83 9.17 -2.92
N PHE A 66 4.41 9.30 -4.18
CA PHE A 66 3.93 10.56 -4.74
C PHE A 66 2.61 10.33 -5.47
N GLN A 67 1.70 11.30 -5.35
CA GLN A 67 0.37 11.19 -5.91
C GLN A 67 0.13 12.22 -7.01
N THR A 68 -0.36 11.75 -8.14
CA THR A 68 -0.90 12.56 -9.23
C THR A 68 -2.41 12.75 -9.05
N TRP A 69 -3.03 13.63 -9.82
CA TRP A 69 -4.50 13.79 -9.79
C TRP A 69 -5.26 12.49 -10.07
N PRO A 70 -4.90 11.68 -11.09
CA PRO A 70 -5.51 10.37 -11.31
C PRO A 70 -5.42 9.44 -10.10
N SER A 71 -4.26 9.34 -9.45
CA SER A 71 -4.12 8.48 -8.27
C SER A 71 -4.89 9.01 -7.07
N ARG A 72 -4.97 10.33 -6.89
CA ARG A 72 -5.83 10.95 -5.86
C ARG A 72 -7.30 10.61 -6.07
N PHE A 73 -7.80 10.71 -7.30
CA PHE A 73 -9.18 10.37 -7.61
C PHE A 73 -9.46 8.90 -7.35
N ARG A 74 -8.57 8.00 -7.81
CA ARG A 74 -8.69 6.56 -7.54
C ARG A 74 -8.66 6.25 -6.05
N ASN A 75 -7.75 6.83 -5.27
CA ASN A 75 -7.69 6.62 -3.82
C ASN A 75 -8.95 7.10 -3.11
N GLY A 76 -9.46 8.26 -3.49
CA GLY A 76 -10.74 8.73 -2.97
C GLY A 76 -11.89 7.79 -3.33
N ALA A 77 -11.89 7.26 -4.56
CA ALA A 77 -12.89 6.31 -5.00
C ALA A 77 -12.84 4.98 -4.23
N LEU A 78 -11.64 4.42 -4.02
CA LEU A 78 -11.42 3.24 -3.19
C LEU A 78 -11.94 3.46 -1.76
N TYR A 79 -11.62 4.60 -1.14
CA TYR A 79 -12.14 4.91 0.20
C TYR A 79 -13.68 4.95 0.23
N THR A 80 -14.29 5.64 -0.72
CA THR A 80 -15.77 5.72 -0.81
C THR A 80 -16.37 4.33 -1.02
N ASN A 81 -15.78 3.54 -1.90
CA ASN A 81 -16.16 2.15 -2.15
C ASN A 81 -16.08 1.28 -0.89
N ALA A 82 -15.03 1.43 -0.08
CA ALA A 82 -14.88 0.76 1.21
C ALA A 82 -16.03 1.09 2.18
N VAL A 83 -16.39 2.37 2.29
CA VAL A 83 -17.51 2.83 3.14
C VAL A 83 -18.86 2.29 2.65
N LEU A 84 -19.08 2.25 1.34
CA LEU A 84 -20.32 1.70 0.79
C LEU A 84 -20.43 0.21 1.04
N ARG A 85 -19.33 -0.55 0.87
CA ARG A 85 -19.29 -1.99 1.15
C ARG A 85 -19.45 -2.30 2.64
N SER A 86 -18.89 -1.49 3.54
CA SER A 86 -19.11 -1.67 4.99
C SER A 86 -20.58 -1.50 5.41
N ARG A 87 -21.39 -0.85 4.55
CA ARG A 87 -22.84 -0.67 4.69
C ARG A 87 -23.66 -1.64 3.84
N GLY A 88 -23.05 -2.72 3.33
CA GLY A 88 -23.72 -3.76 2.57
C GLY A 88 -23.99 -3.44 1.10
N GLN A 89 -23.51 -2.30 0.58
CA GLN A 89 -23.69 -1.96 -0.84
C GLN A 89 -22.66 -2.67 -1.73
N ARG A 90 -22.91 -2.67 -3.04
CA ARG A 90 -22.06 -3.28 -4.07
C ARG A 90 -21.65 -2.23 -5.11
N PRO A 91 -20.74 -1.30 -4.77
CA PRO A 91 -20.33 -0.27 -5.71
C PRO A 91 -19.56 -0.88 -6.89
N ARG A 92 -19.59 -0.16 -8.02
CA ARG A 92 -18.79 -0.48 -9.21
C ARG A 92 -17.29 -0.42 -8.88
N MET A 93 -16.50 -1.27 -9.53
CA MET A 93 -15.03 -1.25 -9.40
C MET A 93 -14.45 0.02 -10.04
N THR A 94 -13.40 0.56 -9.43
CA THR A 94 -12.73 1.81 -9.84
C THR A 94 -12.04 1.70 -11.19
N ASP A 95 -11.55 0.52 -11.57
CA ASP A 95 -10.94 0.23 -12.88
C ASP A 95 -11.94 0.35 -14.04
N ARG A 96 -13.25 0.26 -13.75
CA ARG A 96 -14.33 0.40 -14.71
C ARG A 96 -14.96 1.79 -14.72
N MET A 97 -14.46 2.75 -13.94
CA MET A 97 -15.01 4.09 -13.84
C MET A 97 -14.26 5.07 -14.76
N ALA A 98 -15.00 6.00 -15.36
CA ALA A 98 -14.40 7.13 -16.04
C ALA A 98 -13.91 8.20 -15.04
N THR A 99 -13.03 9.10 -15.48
CA THR A 99 -12.47 10.18 -14.64
C THR A 99 -13.51 11.00 -13.89
N PRO A 100 -14.66 11.41 -14.48
CA PRO A 100 -15.68 12.15 -13.74
C PRO A 100 -16.34 11.35 -12.61
N GLU A 101 -16.55 10.04 -12.82
CA GLU A 101 -17.07 9.14 -11.78
C GLU A 101 -16.07 9.01 -10.63
N LEU A 102 -14.78 8.83 -10.93
CA LEU A 102 -13.71 8.78 -9.93
C LEU A 102 -13.61 10.10 -9.16
N ALA A 103 -13.68 11.24 -9.84
CA ALA A 103 -13.67 12.57 -9.21
C ALA A 103 -14.86 12.77 -8.27
N ALA A 104 -16.07 12.35 -8.68
CA ALA A 104 -17.26 12.40 -7.83
C ALA A 104 -17.10 11.52 -6.58
N ARG A 105 -16.56 10.30 -6.74
CA ARG A 105 -16.27 9.40 -5.61
C ARG A 105 -15.18 9.97 -4.70
N TRP A 106 -14.18 10.65 -5.26
CA TRP A 106 -13.17 11.35 -4.48
C TRP A 106 -13.75 12.50 -3.67
N ALA A 107 -14.61 13.33 -4.26
CA ALA A 107 -15.28 14.41 -3.54
C ALA A 107 -16.14 13.84 -2.38
N ALA A 108 -16.87 12.76 -2.62
CA ALA A 108 -17.61 12.04 -1.57
C ALA A 108 -16.68 11.53 -0.45
N SER A 109 -15.49 11.06 -0.79
CA SER A 109 -14.51 10.57 0.19
C SER A 109 -14.10 11.65 1.19
N LEU A 110 -13.98 12.91 0.75
CA LEU A 110 -13.64 14.04 1.62
C LEU A 110 -14.72 14.26 2.68
N ALA A 111 -15.98 14.26 2.26
CA ALA A 111 -17.13 14.38 3.16
C ALA A 111 -17.21 13.20 4.13
N LEU A 112 -17.03 11.97 3.64
CA LEU A 112 -17.07 10.75 4.45
C LEU A 112 -15.93 10.69 5.48
N LYS A 113 -14.73 11.13 5.12
CA LYS A 113 -13.59 11.25 6.05
C LYS A 113 -13.88 12.29 7.13
N ARG A 114 -14.39 13.46 6.75
CA ARG A 114 -14.78 14.52 7.70
C ARG A 114 -15.86 14.06 8.67
N ALA A 115 -16.80 13.25 8.20
CA ALA A 115 -17.86 12.67 9.03
C ALA A 115 -17.41 11.46 9.88
N GLY A 116 -16.17 10.99 9.75
CA GLY A 116 -15.69 9.80 10.46
C GLY A 116 -16.46 8.52 10.08
N ALA A 117 -16.92 8.42 8.83
CA ALA A 117 -17.79 7.37 8.33
C ALA A 117 -17.21 5.94 8.45
N LEU A 118 -15.89 5.83 8.60
CA LEU A 118 -15.20 4.59 8.92
C LEU A 118 -14.04 4.91 9.87
N LYS A 119 -13.94 4.17 10.96
CA LYS A 119 -12.88 4.34 11.96
C LYS A 119 -11.65 3.54 11.56
N SER A 120 -10.47 4.08 11.84
CA SER A 120 -9.20 3.36 11.66
C SER A 120 -9.18 2.13 12.57
N ARG A 121 -8.60 1.04 12.09
CA ARG A 121 -8.31 -0.18 12.88
C ARG A 121 -6.82 -0.40 13.11
N LEU A 122 -5.98 0.49 12.57
CA LEU A 122 -4.52 0.36 12.62
C LEU A 122 -3.94 0.52 14.04
N GLU A 123 -4.67 1.15 14.97
CA GLU A 123 -4.18 1.43 16.34
C GLU A 123 -3.85 0.16 17.15
N HIS A 124 -4.34 -1.01 16.71
CA HIS A 124 -4.16 -2.28 17.39
C HIS A 124 -3.09 -3.18 16.73
N PHE A 125 -2.44 -2.72 15.66
CA PHE A 125 -1.37 -3.49 15.02
C PHE A 125 -0.07 -3.34 15.81
N GLN A 126 0.52 -4.47 16.18
CA GLN A 126 1.83 -4.50 16.84
C GLN A 126 2.93 -4.07 15.86
N ARG A 127 3.99 -3.46 16.39
CA ARG A 127 5.19 -3.17 15.61
C ARG A 127 6.07 -4.41 15.60
N ASP A 128 6.46 -4.87 14.42
CA ASP A 128 7.19 -6.13 14.25
C ASP A 128 8.71 -6.00 14.37
N PHE A 129 9.24 -4.79 14.54
CA PHE A 129 10.67 -4.55 14.62
C PHE A 129 11.06 -3.62 15.78
N GLU A 130 11.93 -4.12 16.65
CA GLU A 130 12.62 -3.35 17.68
C GLU A 130 14.14 -3.53 17.45
N PRO A 131 14.86 -2.45 17.10
CA PRO A 131 16.30 -2.55 16.82
C PRO A 131 17.06 -2.93 18.10
N GLN A 132 17.79 -4.05 18.05
CA GLN A 132 18.68 -4.45 19.13
C GLN A 132 20.00 -3.67 19.03
N VAL A 133 20.20 -2.72 19.95
CA VAL A 133 21.43 -1.92 20.00
C VAL A 133 22.60 -2.81 20.44
N GLY A 134 23.67 -2.86 19.64
CA GLY A 134 24.93 -3.52 19.99
C GLY A 134 25.18 -4.90 19.38
N VAL A 135 24.31 -5.38 18.48
CA VAL A 135 24.58 -6.58 17.68
C VAL A 135 25.50 -6.19 16.53
N ALA A 136 26.61 -6.92 16.35
CA ALA A 136 27.45 -6.77 15.17
C ALA A 136 26.70 -7.33 13.96
N ASP A 137 26.29 -6.45 13.04
CA ASP A 137 25.80 -6.88 11.74
C ASP A 137 26.99 -7.25 10.85
N GLY A 138 26.78 -8.15 9.88
CA GLY A 138 27.78 -8.52 8.88
C GLY A 138 28.14 -7.38 7.92
N ALA A 139 27.70 -6.15 8.21
CA ALA A 139 28.06 -4.97 7.46
C ALA A 139 29.53 -4.64 7.77
N GLY A 140 30.43 -5.10 6.91
CA GLY A 140 31.83 -4.70 6.95
C GLY A 140 31.98 -3.18 7.04
N ALA A 141 33.10 -2.72 7.60
CA ALA A 141 33.34 -1.31 7.88
C ALA A 141 33.07 -0.40 6.66
N LEU A 142 32.27 0.66 6.87
CA LEU A 142 32.07 1.73 5.91
C LEU A 142 33.43 2.37 5.62
N ARG A 143 33.95 2.20 4.39
CA ARG A 143 35.13 2.94 3.92
C ARG A 143 34.68 4.33 3.51
N THR A 144 35.09 5.34 4.28
CA THR A 144 34.98 6.77 3.95
C THR A 144 35.98 7.18 2.89
#